data_AF-A0A5K1H1P2-F1
#
_entry.id   AF-A0A5K1H1P2-F1
#
_cell.length_a   1.000
_cell.length_b   1.000
_cell.length_c   1.000
_cell.angle_alpha   90.00
_cell.angle_beta   90.00
_cell.angle_gamma   90.00
#
_symmetry.space_group_name_H-M   'P 1'
#
loop_
_entity.id
_entity.type
_entity.pdbx_description
1 polymer ?
#
loop_
_entity_poly.entity_id
_entity_poly.type
_entity_poly.pdbx_seq_one_letter_code
_entity_poly.pdbx_strand_id
1 'polypeptide(L)' 'FEEATLGCCGSGNVEVLFLCNNLSPLTCQDSKKYVFWDSFHPTEKAYRLLLNQTMGAFLPLLQ' A
#
# COMPACT_ATOMS: atom_id res chain seq x y z
N PHE A 1 -3.47 6.78 7.85
CA PHE A 1 -3.99 6.66 6.47
C PHE A 1 -5.27 7.46 6.41
N GLU A 2 -5.66 7.92 5.24
CA GLU A 2 -6.91 8.65 4.98
C GLU A 2 -7.92 7.75 4.24
N GLU A 3 -7.44 6.81 3.41
CA GLU A 3 -8.28 5.86 2.67
C GLU A 3 -7.79 4.40 2.89
N ALA A 4 -8.73 3.50 3.11
CA ALA A 4 -8.48 2.08 3.43
C ALA A 4 -9.40 1.10 2.70
N THR A 5 -10.42 1.59 2.01
CA THR A 5 -11.41 0.81 1.25
C THR A 5 -11.13 0.81 -0.25
N LEU A 6 -10.36 1.79 -0.74
CA LEU A 6 -9.93 1.89 -2.13
C LEU A 6 -8.41 1.78 -2.25
N GLY A 7 -7.94 1.32 -3.40
CA GLY A 7 -6.54 1.31 -3.80
C GLY A 7 -6.11 2.68 -4.37
N CYS A 8 -4.82 2.97 -4.26
CA CYS A 8 -4.23 4.14 -4.93
C CYS A 8 -4.21 3.98 -6.46
N CYS A 9 -4.01 2.77 -6.97
CA CYS A 9 -4.10 2.38 -8.37
C CYS A 9 -5.45 1.72 -8.58
N GLY A 10 -6.42 2.49 -9.05
CA GLY A 10 -7.78 1.99 -9.19
C GLY A 10 -8.80 3.06 -9.52
N SER A 11 -9.97 2.61 -9.95
CA SER A 11 -11.12 3.47 -10.30
C SER A 11 -12.25 3.44 -9.27
N GLY A 12 -12.09 2.66 -8.21
CA GLY A 12 -13.12 2.22 -7.27
C GLY A 12 -13.85 0.95 -7.69
N ASN A 13 -13.93 0.65 -8.99
CA ASN A 13 -14.60 -0.55 -9.52
C ASN A 13 -13.60 -1.59 -10.07
N VAL A 14 -12.46 -1.09 -10.57
CA VAL A 14 -11.33 -1.90 -11.05
C VAL A 14 -10.12 -1.44 -10.25
N GLU A 15 -9.72 -2.29 -9.31
CA GLU A 15 -8.67 -2.04 -8.32
C GLU A 15 -7.46 -2.95 -8.57
N VAL A 16 -7.22 -3.36 -9.80
CA VAL A 16 -6.00 -4.09 -10.19
C VAL A 16 -5.74 -3.85 -11.67
N LEU A 17 -4.60 -3.24 -11.98
CA LEU A 17 -4.17 -3.00 -13.36
C LEU A 17 -2.67 -3.24 -13.44
N PHE A 18 -2.25 -4.07 -14.41
CA PHE A 18 -0.86 -4.55 -14.54
C PHE A 18 0.17 -3.44 -14.84
N LEU A 19 -0.28 -2.21 -15.11
CA LEU A 19 0.54 -1.12 -15.66
C LEU A 19 0.45 0.19 -14.85
N CYS A 20 -0.06 0.16 -13.62
CA CYS A 20 -0.15 1.37 -12.81
C CYS A 20 1.22 1.91 -12.43
N ASN A 21 1.43 3.18 -12.75
CA ASN A 21 2.56 3.99 -12.31
C ASN A 21 2.09 5.43 -12.09
N ASN A 22 3.01 6.34 -11.74
CA ASN A 22 2.68 7.74 -11.45
C ASN A 22 2.12 8.53 -12.64
N LEU A 23 2.21 8.00 -13.87
CA LEU A 23 1.64 8.61 -15.08
C LEU A 23 0.26 8.04 -15.43
N SER A 24 -0.17 6.96 -14.78
CA SER A 24 -1.49 6.38 -15.05
C SER A 24 -2.59 7.29 -14.51
N PRO A 25 -3.64 7.58 -15.29
CA PRO A 25 -4.67 8.56 -14.92
C PRO A 25 -5.51 8.15 -13.71
N LEU A 26 -5.50 6.86 -13.37
CA LEU A 26 -6.22 6.27 -12.24
C LEU A 26 -5.30 5.99 -11.04
N THR A 27 -4.07 6.51 -11.05
CA THR A 27 -3.17 6.45 -9.90
C THR A 27 -3.35 7.71 -9.05
N CYS A 28 -3.49 7.52 -7.74
CA CYS A 28 -3.60 8.60 -6.78
C CYS A 28 -2.32 9.45 -6.73
N GLN A 29 -2.43 10.72 -6.34
CA GLN A 29 -1.28 11.64 -6.27
C GLN A 29 -0.32 11.33 -5.11
N ASP A 30 -0.82 10.75 -4.01
CA ASP A 30 -0.02 10.43 -2.82
C ASP A 30 -0.41 9.07 -2.23
N SER A 31 0.39 8.06 -2.54
CA SER A 31 0.20 6.69 -2.04
C SER A 31 0.33 6.58 -0.51
N LYS A 32 0.96 7.55 0.18
CA LYS A 32 1.09 7.54 1.65
C LYS A 32 -0.25 7.78 2.37
N LYS A 33 -1.27 8.24 1.64
CA LYS A 33 -2.62 8.42 2.16
C LYS A 33 -3.44 7.13 2.14
N TYR A 34 -3.07 6.16 1.31
CA TYR A 34 -3.81 4.92 1.10
C TYR A 34 -3.16 3.75 1.85
N VAL A 35 -3.99 2.88 2.43
CA VAL A 35 -3.52 1.60 2.99
C VAL A 35 -3.08 0.67 1.85
N PHE A 36 -3.88 0.61 0.80
CA PHE A 36 -3.70 -0.29 -0.34
C PHE A 36 -3.19 0.44 -1.58
N TRP A 37 -2.20 -0.15 -2.25
CA TRP A 37 -1.79 0.27 -3.58
C TRP A 37 -2.82 -0.16 -4.60
N ASP A 38 -3.25 -1.42 -4.55
CA ASP A 38 -4.32 -2.01 -5.35
C ASP A 38 -5.08 -3.04 -4.48
N SER A 39 -6.03 -3.79 -5.05
CA SER A 39 -6.84 -4.79 -4.33
C SER A 39 -6.06 -5.96 -3.72
N PHE A 40 -4.78 -6.14 -4.08
CA PHE A 40 -3.93 -7.22 -3.58
C PHE A 40 -2.74 -6.71 -2.75
N HIS A 41 -2.20 -5.54 -3.08
CA HIS A 41 -0.93 -5.07 -2.54
C HIS A 41 -1.13 -3.86 -1.60
N PRO A 42 -0.59 -3.90 -0.37
CA PRO A 42 -0.43 -2.72 0.48
C PRO A 42 0.52 -1.67 -0.13
N THR A 43 0.38 -0.41 0.28
CA THR A 43 1.36 0.63 -0.08
C THR A 43 2.69 0.43 0.66
N GLU A 44 3.78 1.02 0.16
CA GLU A 44 5.09 0.97 0.83
C GLU A 44 5.00 1.45 2.29
N LYS A 45 4.21 2.50 2.56
CA LYS A 45 3.99 3.00 3.92
C LYS A 45 3.31 1.95 4.81
N ALA A 46 2.33 1.22 4.29
CA ALA A 46 1.69 0.14 5.00
C ALA A 46 2.67 -1.01 5.28
N TYR A 47 3.47 -1.42 4.29
CA TYR A 47 4.52 -2.42 4.50
C TYR A 47 5.56 -2.00 5.55
N ARG A 48 6.02 -0.75 5.54
CA ARG A 48 6.98 -0.25 6.55
C ARG A 48 6.41 -0.35 7.96
N LEU A 49 5.13 -0.03 8.16
CA LEU A 49 4.49 -0.16 9.47
C LEU A 49 4.41 -1.63 9.93
N LEU A 50 3.97 -2.53 9.04
CA LEU A 50 3.88 -3.97 9.33
C LEU A 50 5.25 -4.56 9.66
N LEU A 51 6.27 -4.23 8.86
CA LEU A 51 7.63 -4.72 9.06
C LEU A 51 8.27 -4.14 10.32
N ASN A 52 8.07 -2.86 10.62
CA ASN A 52 8.61 -2.27 11.86
C ASN A 52 8.07 -2.99 13.10
N GLN A 53 6.76 -3.30 13.12
CA GLN A 53 6.16 -4.05 14.21
C GLN A 53 6.66 -5.49 14.27
N THR A 54 6.73 -6.15 13.10
CA THR A 54 7.19 -7.53 12.98
C THR A 54 8.66 -7.65 13.42
N MET A 55 9.54 -6.82 12.86
CA MET A 55 10.95 -6.79 13.22
C MET A 55 11.13 -6.48 14.70
N GLY A 56 10.39 -5.53 15.28
CA GLY A 56 10.45 -5.27 16.72
C GLY A 56 10.15 -6.50 17.59
N ALA A 57 9.27 -7.40 17.13
CA ALA A 57 8.94 -8.63 17.82
C ALA A 57 9.95 -9.77 17.57
N PHE A 58 10.46 -9.89 16.34
CA PHE A 58 11.32 -11.02 15.94
C PHE A 58 12.82 -10.77 16.12
N LEU A 59 13.31 -9.54 15.99
CA LEU A 59 14.75 -9.24 16.16
C LEU A 59 15.30 -9.74 17.51
N PRO A 60 14.60 -9.53 18.65
CA PRO A 60 15.07 -10.01 19.95
C PRO A 60 15.15 -11.53 20.08
N LEU A 61 14.47 -12.29 19.21
CA LEU A 61 14.53 -13.76 19.20
C LEU A 61 15.72 -14.30 18.40
N LEU A 62 16.44 -13.44 17.67
CA LEU A 62 17.56 -13.79 16.81
C LEU A 62 18.93 -13.40 17.42
N GLN A 63 18.95 -12.80 18.61
CA GLN A 63 20.16 -12.48 19.38
C GLN A 63 20.29 -13.41 20.57
#